data_AF-A0A359LQE0-F1
#
_entry.id   AF-A0A359LQE0-F1
#
_cell.length_a   1.000
_cell.length_b   1.000
_cell.length_c   1.000
_cell.angle_alpha   90.00
_cell.angle_beta   90.00
_cell.angle_gamma   90.00
#
_symmetry.space_group_name_H-M   'P 1'
#
loop_
_entity.id
_entity.type
_entity.pdbx_description
1 polymer ?
#
loop_
_entity_poly.entity_id
_entity_poly.type
_entity_poly.pdbx_seq_one_letter_code
_entity_poly.pdbx_strand_id
1 'polypeptide(L)'
;MGFVLPEKPLADLYRDHFPVTANLTYLNHAAVSPLSKPCADAMRSLADDAETWGSLHYDAWLETYEGLRIATARLINAHRDEIAIVKNTSEGIATIALGLGFRPGDRVVAFLEEF
;
A
#
# COMPACT_ATOMS: atom_id res chain seq x y z
N MET A 1 9.54 6.53 -25.71
CA MET A 1 10.58 7.11 -24.83
C MET A 1 11.41 5.93 -24.32
N GLY A 2 12.69 5.84 -24.68
CA GLY A 2 13.52 4.66 -24.39
C GLY A 2 13.79 4.53 -22.89
N PHE A 3 13.64 3.32 -22.36
CA PHE A 3 13.98 3.02 -20.97
C PHE A 3 15.51 2.93 -20.86
N VAL A 4 16.14 3.95 -20.26
CA VAL A 4 17.57 3.93 -19.97
C VAL A 4 17.76 3.15 -18.68
N LEU A 5 18.43 2.01 -18.75
CA LEU A 5 18.78 1.24 -17.56
C LEU A 5 19.80 2.05 -16.73
N PRO A 6 19.66 2.08 -15.39
CA PRO A 6 20.61 2.76 -14.53
C PRO A 6 22.00 2.09 -14.65
N GLU A 7 23.06 2.89 -14.50
CA GLU A 7 24.45 2.41 -14.53
C GLU A 7 24.77 1.40 -13.42
N LYS A 8 24.00 1.44 -12.32
CA LYS A 8 24.10 0.50 -11.20
C LYS A 8 22.85 -0.38 -11.11
N PRO A 9 22.97 -1.64 -10.65
CA PRO A 9 21.81 -2.46 -10.31
C PRO A 9 20.87 -1.73 -9.34
N LEU A 10 19.55 -1.85 -9.55
CA LEU A 10 18.56 -1.23 -8.66
C LEU A 10 18.74 -1.66 -7.20
N ALA A 11 19.18 -2.89 -6.97
CA ALA A 11 19.47 -3.39 -5.63
C ALA A 11 20.54 -2.52 -4.94
N ASP A 12 21.61 -2.13 -5.64
CA ASP A 12 22.69 -1.32 -5.07
C ASP A 12 22.24 0.12 -4.81
N LEU A 13 21.27 0.63 -5.58
CA LEU A 13 20.72 1.97 -5.40
C LEU A 13 19.80 2.07 -4.17
N TYR A 14 19.11 0.99 -3.80
CA TYR A 14 18.05 1.04 -2.78
C TYR A 14 18.26 0.11 -1.58
N ARG A 15 19.31 -0.72 -1.56
CA ARG A 15 19.56 -1.69 -0.47
C ARG A 15 19.57 -1.03 0.90
N ASP A 16 20.13 0.16 1.03
CA ASP A 16 20.22 0.89 2.29
C ASP A 16 18.85 1.34 2.82
N HIS A 17 17.82 1.41 1.96
CA HIS A 17 16.44 1.63 2.39
C HIS A 17 15.81 0.40 3.05
N PHE A 18 16.45 -0.76 3.02
CA PHE A 18 15.93 -2.00 3.62
C PHE A 18 16.94 -2.55 4.65
N PRO A 19 16.92 -2.03 5.90
CA PRO A 19 17.86 -2.44 6.95
C PRO A 19 17.82 -3.94 7.28
N VAL A 20 16.71 -4.62 6.98
CA VAL A 20 16.59 -6.09 7.11
C VAL A 20 17.74 -6.82 6.42
N THR A 21 18.28 -6.26 5.34
CA THR A 21 19.34 -6.90 4.54
C THR A 21 20.71 -6.96 5.24
N ALA A 22 20.93 -6.16 6.29
CA ALA A 22 22.11 -6.27 7.14
C ALA A 22 22.01 -7.43 8.14
N ASN A 23 20.79 -7.91 8.41
CA ASN A 23 20.52 -8.94 9.41
C ASN A 23 20.18 -10.30 8.78
N LEU A 24 19.52 -10.30 7.62
CA LEU A 24 18.95 -11.49 7.00
C LEU A 24 19.06 -11.45 5.47
N THR A 25 19.28 -12.61 4.88
CA THR A 25 18.91 -12.87 3.48
C THR A 25 17.40 -13.13 3.44
N TYR A 26 16.61 -12.06 3.36
CA TYR A 26 15.15 -12.14 3.43
C TYR A 26 14.54 -12.60 2.09
N LEU A 27 14.05 -13.84 2.03
CA LEU A 27 13.48 -14.45 0.82
C LEU A 27 11.96 -14.65 0.87
N ASN A 28 11.27 -14.07 1.87
CA ASN A 28 9.82 -14.24 2.07
C ASN A 28 9.01 -12.99 1.65
N HIS A 29 9.48 -12.25 0.64
CA HIS A 29 8.90 -10.95 0.25
C HIS A 29 7.45 -11.05 -0.26
N ALA A 30 7.08 -12.20 -0.82
CA ALA A 30 5.74 -12.46 -1.34
C ALA A 30 4.68 -12.62 -0.24
N ALA A 31 5.06 -13.07 0.97
CA ALA A 31 4.13 -13.18 2.09
C ALA A 31 3.91 -11.82 2.76
N VAL A 32 4.98 -11.21 3.27
CA VAL A 32 4.95 -9.85 3.84
C VAL A 32 6.27 -9.18 3.51
N SER A 33 6.23 -8.11 2.72
CA SER A 33 7.43 -7.37 2.38
C SER A 33 7.97 -6.60 3.60
N PRO A 34 9.29 -6.56 3.82
CA PRO A 34 9.87 -5.69 4.83
C PRO A 34 9.55 -4.22 4.55
N LEU A 35 9.26 -3.43 5.59
CA LEU A 35 9.09 -1.98 5.42
C LEU A 35 10.40 -1.36 4.95
N SER A 36 10.31 -0.48 3.95
CA SER A 36 11.40 0.43 3.66
C SER A 36 11.58 1.43 4.81
N LYS A 37 12.80 1.94 4.98
CA LYS A 37 13.13 2.92 6.02
C LYS A 37 12.21 4.15 5.97
N PRO A 38 11.96 4.79 4.80
CA PRO A 38 11.00 5.90 4.73
C PRO A 38 9.59 5.55 5.20
N CYS A 39 9.07 4.36 4.87
CA CYS A 39 7.75 3.92 5.33
C CYS A 39 7.72 3.76 6.85
N ALA A 40 8.73 3.10 7.42
CA ALA A 40 8.81 2.89 8.86
C ALA A 40 8.99 4.21 9.63
N ASP A 41 9.74 5.16 9.08
CA ASP A 41 9.93 6.50 9.66
C ASP A 41 8.62 7.31 9.61
N ALA A 42 7.85 7.24 8.51
CA ALA A 42 6.54 7.89 8.42
C ALA A 42 5.52 7.33 9.43
N MET A 43 5.50 6.01 9.63
CA MET A 43 4.63 5.38 10.64
C MET A 43 4.99 5.81 12.07
N ARG A 44 6.29 5.91 12.38
CA ARG A 44 6.74 6.44 13.68
C ARG A 44 6.31 7.89 13.86
N SER A 45 6.53 8.73 12.85
CA SER A 45 6.12 10.13 12.90
C SER A 45 4.62 10.32 13.15
N LEU A 46 3.76 9.49 12.55
CA LEU A 46 2.32 9.54 12.81
C LEU A 46 1.97 9.13 14.25
N ALA A 47 2.63 8.10 14.77
CA ALA A 47 2.41 7.65 16.14
C ALA A 47 2.85 8.72 17.16
N ASP A 48 4.03 9.30 16.97
CA ASP A 48 4.59 10.34 17.82
C ASP A 48 3.69 11.60 17.83
N ASP A 49 3.18 11.98 16.65
CA ASP A 49 2.26 13.12 16.49
C ASP A 49 0.92 12.88 17.20
N ALA A 50 0.31 11.71 16.99
CA ALA A 50 -0.95 11.34 17.63
C ALA A 50 -0.84 11.21 19.15
N GLU A 51 0.29 10.71 19.66
CA GLU A 51 0.57 10.63 21.10
C GLU A 51 0.71 12.02 21.71
N THR A 52 1.45 12.92 21.05
CA THR A 52 1.81 14.22 21.62
C THR A 52 0.68 15.25 21.48
N TRP A 53 -0.05 15.23 20.36
CA TRP A 53 -0.98 16.29 19.98
C TRP A 53 -2.43 15.81 19.85
N GLY A 54 -2.69 14.51 20.06
CA GLY A 54 -4.01 13.93 19.83
C GLY A 54 -4.43 14.12 18.37
N SER A 55 -5.66 14.60 18.15
CA SER A 55 -6.20 14.86 16.81
C SER A 55 -5.98 16.30 16.30
N LEU A 56 -5.06 17.06 16.90
CA LEU A 56 -4.86 18.48 16.51
C LEU A 56 -4.47 18.63 15.03
N HIS A 57 -3.62 17.74 14.51
CA HIS A 57 -3.12 17.79 13.13
C HIS A 57 -3.91 16.89 12.16
N TYR A 58 -5.18 16.61 12.48
CA TYR A 58 -6.02 15.72 11.68
C TYR A 58 -6.11 16.13 10.19
N ASP A 59 -6.14 17.43 9.88
CA ASP A 59 -6.17 17.92 8.50
C ASP A 59 -4.92 17.49 7.70
N ALA A 60 -3.74 17.53 8.31
CA ALA A 60 -2.50 17.07 7.68
C ALA A 60 -2.51 15.55 7.44
N TRP A 61 -3.17 14.78 8.31
CA TRP A 61 -3.37 13.35 8.11
C TRP A 61 -4.31 13.10 6.92
N LEU A 62 -5.40 13.86 6.81
CA LEU A 62 -6.31 13.79 5.65
C LEU A 62 -5.60 14.15 4.34
N GLU A 63 -4.75 15.18 4.34
CA GLU A 63 -3.92 15.54 3.18
C GLU A 63 -2.99 14.39 2.77
N THR A 64 -2.43 13.66 3.75
CA THR A 64 -1.61 12.46 3.48
C THR A 64 -2.43 11.37 2.78
N TYR A 65 -3.66 11.13 3.21
CA TYR A 65 -4.56 10.19 2.53
C TYR A 65 -4.91 10.65 1.11
N GLU A 66 -5.10 11.95 0.88
CA GLU A 66 -5.37 12.48 -0.47
C GLU A 66 -4.15 12.33 -1.40
N GLY A 67 -2.96 12.61 -0.88
CA GLY A 67 -1.71 12.36 -1.61
C GLY A 67 -1.56 10.89 -2.01
N LEU A 68 -1.94 9.96 -1.13
CA LEU A 68 -1.93 8.53 -1.43
C LEU A 68 -2.90 8.17 -2.56
N ARG A 69 -4.10 8.75 -2.60
CA ARG A 69 -5.06 8.52 -3.70
C ARG A 69 -4.49 8.98 -5.02
N ILE A 70 -3.93 10.17 -5.08
CA ILE A 70 -3.33 10.74 -6.30
C ILE A 70 -2.15 9.88 -6.79
N ALA A 71 -1.25 9.50 -5.89
CA ALA A 71 -0.10 8.69 -6.24
C ALA A 71 -0.49 7.29 -6.75
N THR A 72 -1.46 6.65 -6.09
CA THR A 72 -1.98 5.33 -6.47
C THR A 72 -2.71 5.39 -7.81
N ALA A 73 -3.58 6.38 -8.00
CA ALA A 73 -4.31 6.59 -9.24
C ALA A 73 -3.35 6.73 -10.44
N ARG A 74 -2.26 7.49 -10.29
CA ARG A 74 -1.22 7.59 -11.31
C ARG A 74 -0.53 6.25 -11.60
N LEU A 75 -0.29 5.43 -10.59
CA LEU A 75 0.38 4.14 -10.74
C LEU A 75 -0.46 3.14 -11.56
N ILE A 76 -1.77 3.13 -11.36
CA ILE A 76 -2.69 2.17 -12.00
C ILE A 76 -3.53 2.77 -13.14
N ASN A 77 -3.24 4.01 -13.54
CA ASN A 77 -3.97 4.75 -14.57
C ASN A 77 -5.48 4.89 -14.27
N ALA A 78 -5.80 5.34 -13.06
CA ALA A 78 -7.16 5.64 -12.61
C ALA A 78 -7.32 7.14 -12.28
N HIS A 79 -8.53 7.57 -11.95
CA HIS A 79 -8.79 8.85 -11.29
C HIS A 79 -8.71 8.71 -9.76
N ARG A 80 -8.34 9.77 -9.04
CA ARG A 80 -8.20 9.73 -7.58
C ARG A 80 -9.50 9.36 -6.85
N ASP A 81 -10.64 9.76 -7.41
CA ASP A 81 -11.98 9.48 -6.86
C ASP A 81 -12.38 8.00 -7.01
N GLU A 82 -11.62 7.20 -7.78
CA GLU A 82 -11.81 5.75 -7.93
C GLU A 82 -11.03 4.94 -6.87
N ILE A 83 -10.29 5.61 -5.97
CA ILE A 83 -9.41 4.97 -4.98
C ILE A 83 -10.05 4.97 -3.58
N ALA A 84 -10.53 3.79 -3.17
CA ALA A 84 -10.90 3.51 -1.79
C ALA A 84 -9.69 3.00 -0.99
N ILE A 85 -9.51 3.50 0.23
CA ILE A 85 -8.42 3.08 1.14
C ILE A 85 -9.02 2.15 2.19
N VAL A 86 -8.54 0.90 2.24
CA VAL A 86 -8.95 -0.16 3.17
C VAL A 86 -7.72 -0.80 3.81
N LYS A 87 -7.88 -1.58 4.88
CA LYS A 87 -6.75 -2.11 5.67
C LYS A 87 -5.92 -3.12 4.90
N ASN A 88 -6.57 -3.98 4.12
CA ASN A 88 -5.92 -5.05 3.36
C ASN A 88 -6.82 -5.60 2.23
N THR A 89 -6.25 -6.50 1.42
CA THR A 89 -6.94 -7.14 0.28
C THR A 89 -8.20 -7.90 0.70
N SER A 90 -8.14 -8.70 1.77
CA SER A 90 -9.27 -9.50 2.24
C SER A 90 -10.46 -8.62 2.64
N GLU A 91 -10.21 -7.51 3.32
CA GLU A 91 -11.25 -6.52 3.64
C GLU A 91 -11.82 -5.91 2.36
N GLY A 92 -10.99 -5.50 1.41
CA GLY A 92 -11.46 -4.94 0.14
C GLY A 92 -12.39 -5.87 -0.63
N ILE A 93 -12.02 -7.16 -0.75
CA ILE A 93 -12.87 -8.18 -1.40
C ILE A 93 -14.19 -8.34 -0.63
N ALA A 94 -14.13 -8.44 0.70
CA ALA A 94 -15.33 -8.59 1.52
C ALA A 94 -16.25 -7.37 1.41
N THR A 95 -15.71 -6.15 1.40
CA THR A 95 -16.47 -4.91 1.22
C THR A 95 -17.22 -4.91 -0.09
N ILE A 96 -16.59 -5.33 -1.19
CA ILE A 96 -17.25 -5.43 -2.50
C ILE A 96 -18.35 -6.50 -2.46
N ALA A 97 -18.03 -7.71 -1.98
CA ALA A 97 -19.00 -8.81 -1.93
C ALA A 97 -20.24 -8.47 -1.10
N LEU A 98 -20.07 -7.80 0.05
CA LEU A 98 -21.18 -7.38 0.91
C LEU A 98 -21.92 -6.15 0.36
N GLY A 99 -21.27 -5.33 -0.49
CA GLY A 99 -21.88 -4.17 -1.12
C GLY A 99 -22.69 -4.49 -2.38
N LEU A 100 -22.51 -5.67 -2.97
CA LEU A 100 -23.26 -6.11 -4.15
C LEU A 100 -24.66 -6.61 -3.76
N GLY A 101 -25.69 -6.11 -4.44
CA GLY A 101 -27.09 -6.48 -4.23
C GLY A 101 -27.47 -7.80 -4.91
N PHE A 102 -26.82 -8.90 -4.51
CA PHE A 102 -27.08 -10.24 -5.08
C PHE A 102 -28.56 -10.62 -5.00
N ARG A 103 -29.03 -11.29 -6.06
CA ARG A 103 -30.40 -11.80 -6.20
C ARG A 103 -30.40 -13.32 -6.35
N PRO A 104 -31.52 -13.99 -6.02
CA PRO A 104 -31.67 -15.41 -6.32
C PRO A 104 -31.42 -15.67 -7.81
N GLY A 105 -30.48 -16.58 -8.10
CA GLY A 105 -30.06 -16.93 -9.46
C GLY A 105 -28.72 -16.35 -9.90
N ASP A 106 -28.18 -15.35 -9.18
CA ASP A 106 -26.84 -14.82 -9.46
C ASP A 106 -25.76 -15.88 -9.19
N ARG A 107 -24.64 -15.77 -9.89
CA ARG A 107 -23.50 -16.70 -9.80
C ARG A 107 -22.21 -15.93 -9.67
N VAL A 108 -21.35 -16.40 -8.78
CA VAL A 108 -19.96 -15.94 -8.65
C VAL A 108 -19.07 -16.94 -9.38
N VAL A 109 -18.19 -16.45 -10.24
CA VAL A 109 -17.20 -17.26 -10.97
C VAL A 109 -15.82 -16.81 -10.52
N ALA A 110 -15.02 -17.75 -10.03
CA ALA A 110 -13.67 -17.52 -9.53
C ALA A 110 -12.75 -18.67 -9.96
N PHE A 111 -11.43 -18.48 -9.80
CA PHE A 111 -10.45 -19.54 -10.00
C PHE A 111 -10.46 -20.51 -8.80
N LEU A 112 -10.11 -21.78 -9.05
CA LEU A 112 -10.14 -22.83 -8.03
C LEU A 112 -9.14 -22.59 -6.88
N GLU A 113 -8.02 -21.91 -7.17
CA GLU A 113 -6.94 -21.62 -6.22
C GLU A 113 -6.83 -20.11 -5.95
N GLU A 114 -7.96 -19.40 -5.94
CA GLU A 114 -8.04 -18.07 -5.31
C GLU A 114 -7.77 -18.20 -3.79
N PHE A 115 -7.19 -17.14 -3.21
CA PHE A 115 -6.57 -17.15 -1.87
C PHE A 115 -7.57 -17.14 -0.71
#